data_AF-A0A0S8BE82-F1
#
_entry.id   AF-A0A0S8BE82-F1
#
_cell.length_a   1.000
_cell.length_b   1.000
_cell.length_c   1.000
_cell.angle_alpha   90.00
_cell.angle_beta   90.00
_cell.angle_gamma   90.00
#
_symmetry.space_group_name_H-M   'P 1'
#
loop_
_entity.id
_entity.type
_entity.pdbx_description
1 polymer ?
#
loop_
_entity_poly.entity_id
_entity_poly.type
_entity_poly.pdbx_seq_one_letter_code
_entity_poly.pdbx_strand_id
1 'polypeptide(L)' 'MDQQQYDIVTLKPKWSVIDLFIEPSEAANKDRILHQLTDKYLSKGWVLMDDIIWGKDYEYAVMKIGRPSRN' A
#
# COMPACT_ATOMS: atom_id res chain seq x y z
N MET A 1 -4.68 27.49 -10.70
CA MET A 1 -4.84 26.32 -9.83
C MET A 1 -3.72 25.37 -10.20
N ASP A 2 -2.68 25.27 -9.37
CA ASP A 2 -1.60 24.32 -9.62
C ASP A 2 -2.12 22.90 -9.37
N GLN A 3 -2.15 22.07 -10.41
CA GLN A 3 -2.37 20.64 -10.26
C GLN A 3 -1.10 20.05 -9.61
N GLN A 4 -1.14 19.78 -8.31
CA GLN A 4 -0.13 18.94 -7.69
C GLN A 4 -0.12 17.59 -8.42
N GLN A 5 1.02 17.24 -9.00
CA GLN A 5 1.20 16.01 -9.74
C GLN A 5 1.36 14.87 -8.72
N TYR A 6 0.41 13.94 -8.73
CA TYR A 6 0.43 12.74 -7.90
C TYR A 6 0.61 11.52 -8.78
N ASP A 7 1.39 10.56 -8.31
CA ASP A 7 1.47 9.25 -8.94
C ASP A 7 0.44 8.31 -8.30
N ILE A 8 -0.33 7.59 -9.12
CA ILE A 8 -1.23 6.54 -8.63
C ILE A 8 -0.50 5.21 -8.73
N VAL A 9 -0.37 4.51 -7.61
CA VAL A 9 0.31 3.22 -7.55
C VAL A 9 -0.63 2.16 -7.02
N THR A 10 -0.60 0.99 -7.64
CA THR A 10 -1.26 -0.22 -7.15
C THR A 10 -0.22 -1.18 -6.61
N LEU A 11 -0.45 -1.71 -5.40
CA LEU A 11 0.44 -2.64 -4.73
C LEU A 11 -0.31 -3.94 -4.42
N LYS A 12 0.33 -5.08 -4.71
CA LYS A 12 -0.15 -6.41 -4.30
C LYS A 12 0.69 -6.93 -3.12
N PRO A 13 0.11 -7.77 -2.25
CA PRO A 13 0.88 -8.43 -1.20
C PRO A 13 1.94 -9.33 -1.85
N LYS A 14 3.18 -9.25 -1.38
CA LYS A 14 4.23 -10.17 -1.83
C LYS A 14 3.94 -11.58 -1.38
N TRP A 15 3.96 -12.50 -2.34
CA TRP A 15 3.87 -13.93 -2.06
C TRP A 15 5.21 -14.45 -1.57
N SER A 16 5.14 -15.32 -0.59
CA SER A 16 6.21 -16.12 -0.03
C SER A 16 6.02 -17.58 -0.47
N VAL A 17 7.07 -18.39 -0.34
CA VAL A 17 7.00 -19.84 -0.65
C VAL A 17 5.94 -20.56 0.17
N ILE A 18 5.64 -20.07 1.39
CA ILE A 18 4.60 -20.63 2.27
C ILE A 18 3.21 -20.51 1.63
N ASP A 19 2.98 -19.44 0.85
CA ASP A 19 1.68 -19.17 0.23
C ASP A 19 1.31 -20.17 -0.88
N LEU A 20 2.28 -20.95 -1.36
CA LEU A 20 2.02 -22.05 -2.29
C LEU A 20 1.30 -23.23 -1.63
N PHE A 21 1.39 -23.34 -0.30
CA PHE A 21 0.83 -24.45 0.46
C PHE A 21 -0.35 -24.03 1.35
N ILE A 22 -0.42 -22.75 1.71
CA ILE A 22 -1.45 -22.20 2.58
C ILE A 22 -1.91 -20.88 2.00
N GLU A 23 -3.17 -20.79 1.61
CA GLU A 23 -3.75 -19.54 1.14
C GLU A 23 -3.74 -18.51 2.28
N PRO A 24 -3.13 -17.33 2.07
CA PRO A 24 -3.04 -16.32 3.12
C PRO A 24 -4.42 -15.74 3.43
N SER A 25 -4.68 -15.52 4.72
CA SER A 25 -5.91 -14.85 5.15
C SER A 25 -5.94 -13.39 4.68
N GLU A 26 -7.14 -12.81 4.61
CA GLU A 26 -7.35 -11.39 4.36
C GLU A 26 -6.48 -10.49 5.26
N ALA A 27 -6.42 -10.81 6.55
CA ALA A 27 -5.60 -10.09 7.51
C ALA A 27 -4.10 -10.18 7.18
N ALA A 28 -3.62 -11.36 6.81
CA ALA A 28 -2.22 -11.56 6.41
C ALA A 28 -1.88 -10.79 5.12
N ASN A 29 -2.79 -10.75 4.15
CA ASN A 29 -2.61 -9.96 2.93
C ASN A 29 -2.51 -8.46 3.24
N LYS A 30 -3.41 -7.96 4.10
CA LYS A 30 -3.38 -6.57 4.55
C LYS A 30 -2.06 -6.22 5.24
N ASP A 31 -1.62 -7.05 6.19
CA ASP A 31 -0.37 -6.82 6.95
C ASP A 31 0.85 -6.81 6.04
N ARG A 32 0.89 -7.68 5.03
CA ARG A 32 1.98 -7.72 4.03
C ARG A 32 2.02 -6.44 3.20
N ILE A 33 0.87 -5.97 2.72
CA ILE A 33 0.80 -4.69 2.01
C ILE A 33 1.27 -3.56 2.93
N LEU A 34 0.77 -3.50 4.16
CA LEU A 34 1.17 -2.48 5.13
C LEU A 34 2.67 -2.49 5.39
N HIS A 35 3.26 -3.66 5.62
CA HIS A 35 4.71 -3.78 5.80
C HIS A 35 5.50 -3.26 4.59
N GLN A 36 5.05 -3.57 3.37
CA GLN A 36 5.65 -3.03 2.15
C GLN A 36 5.52 -1.50 2.00
N LEU A 37 4.45 -0.91 2.55
CA LEU A 37 4.17 0.52 2.51
C LEU A 37 4.92 1.30 3.59
N THR A 38 5.07 0.72 4.79
CA THR A 38 5.68 1.37 5.95
C THR A 38 7.08 1.89 5.64
N ASP A 39 7.95 1.03 5.12
CA ASP A 39 9.35 1.39 4.88
C ASP A 39 9.53 2.34 3.68
N LYS A 40 8.60 2.27 2.71
CA LYS A 40 8.75 2.98 1.44
C LYS A 40 8.05 4.33 1.40
N TYR A 41 6.86 4.42 1.97
CA TYR A 41 5.96 5.55 1.74
C TYR A 41 5.34 6.13 3.02
N LEU A 42 4.84 5.30 3.94
CA LEU A 42 4.16 5.79 5.15
C LEU A 42 5.14 6.47 6.12
N SER A 43 6.29 5.84 6.42
CA SER A 43 7.30 6.41 7.32
C SER A 43 7.90 7.73 6.82
N LYS A 44 7.84 7.97 5.51
CA LYS A 44 8.32 9.20 4.88
C LYS A 44 7.22 10.26 4.70
N GLY A 45 5.98 9.95 5.07
CA GLY A 45 4.82 10.83 4.88
C GLY A 45 4.42 11.04 3.42
N TRP A 46 4.76 10.10 2.52
CA TRP A 46 4.44 10.19 1.09
C TRP A 46 3.02 9.67 0.78
N VAL A 47 2.49 8.85 1.70
CA VAL A 47 1.14 8.28 1.66
C VAL A 47 0.59 8.39 3.09
N LEU A 48 -0.67 8.80 3.22
CA LEU A 48 -1.41 8.71 4.47
C LEU A 48 -2.24 7.42 4.47
N MET A 49 -2.41 6.80 5.63
CA MET A 49 -3.18 5.55 5.75
C MET A 49 -4.62 5.69 5.24
N ASP A 50 -5.23 6.85 5.46
CA ASP A 50 -6.60 7.15 5.04
C ASP A 50 -6.74 7.35 3.52
N ASP A 51 -5.63 7.57 2.81
CA ASP A 51 -5.60 7.71 1.35
C ASP A 51 -5.43 6.36 0.62
N ILE A 52 -5.39 5.25 1.36
CA ILE A 52 -5.26 3.91 0.79
C ILE A 52 -6.65 3.32 0.53
N ILE A 53 -6.93 3.03 -0.75
CA ILE A 53 -8.11 2.30 -1.18
C ILE A 53 -7.75 0.81 -1.26
N TRP A 54 -8.47 -0.01 -0.51
CA TRP A 54 -8.24 -1.46 -0.44
C TRP A 54 -9.09 -2.20 -1.49
N GLY A 55 -8.45 -3.14 -2.20
CA GLY A 55 -9.15 -4.12 -3.01
C GLY A 55 -9.89 -5.15 -2.15
N LYS A 56 -10.80 -5.90 -2.79
CA LYS A 56 -11.49 -7.04 -2.15
C LYS A 56 -10.46 -8.01 -1.56
N ASP A 57 -10.74 -8.53 -0.37
CA ASP A 57 -9.93 -9.52 0.34
C ASP A 57 -8.45 -9.08 0.54
N TYR A 58 -8.19 -7.77 0.45
CA TYR A 58 -6.86 -7.15 0.46
C TYR A 58 -5.88 -7.72 -0.59
N GLU A 59 -6.39 -8.19 -1.73
CA GLU A 59 -5.56 -8.68 -2.84
C GLU A 59 -4.68 -7.58 -3.46
N TYR A 60 -5.05 -6.31 -3.27
CA TYR A 60 -4.27 -5.15 -3.65
C TYR A 60 -4.66 -3.92 -2.84
N ALA A 61 -3.83 -2.88 -2.92
CA ALA A 61 -4.10 -1.54 -2.43
C ALA A 61 -3.74 -0.50 -3.51
N VAL A 62 -4.59 0.50 -3.68
CA VAL A 62 -4.35 1.65 -4.55
C VAL A 62 -4.12 2.88 -3.68
N MET A 63 -3.09 3.64 -3.98
CA MET A 63 -2.73 4.83 -3.21
C MET A 63 -2.27 5.96 -4.13
N LYS A 64 -2.53 7.19 -3.70
CA LYS A 64 -1.92 8.38 -4.29
C LYS A 64 -0.60 8.65 -3.57
N ILE A 65 0.49 8.65 -4.30
CA ILE A 65 1.81 8.98 -3.78
C ILE A 65 2.11 10.42 -4.15
N GLY A 66 2.21 11.26 -3.12
CA GLY A 66 2.67 12.64 -3.24
C GLY A 66 4.07 12.76 -2.67
N ARG A 67 4.84 13.76 -3.13
CA ARG A 67 5.98 14.23 -2.32
C ARG A 67 5.43 14.64 -0.95
N PRO A 68 6.16 14.36 0.14
CA PRO A 68 5.69 14.74 1.46
C PRO A 68 5.50 16.24 1.47
N SER A 69 4.29 16.70 1.76
CA SER A 69 4.07 18.10 2.07
C SER A 69 5.00 18.42 3.23
N ARG A 70 5.98 19.31 2.99
CA ARG A 70 6.83 19.83 4.05
C ARG A 70 5.89 20.48 5.07
N ASN A 71 5.66 19.79 6.18
CA ASN A 71 5.43 20.47 7.46
C ASN A 71 6.81 20.78 8.04
#